data_AF-A0A8T0CGD5-F1
#
_entry.id   AF-A0A8T0CGD5-F1
#
_cell.length_a   1.000
_cell.length_b   1.000
_cell.length_c   1.000
_cell.angle_alpha   90.00
_cell.angle_beta   90.00
_cell.angle_gamma   90.00
#
_symmetry.space_group_name_H-M   'P 1'
#
loop_
_entity.id
_entity.type
_entity.pdbx_description
1 polymer ?
#
loop_
_entity_poly.entity_id
_entity_poly.type
_entity_poly.pdbx_seq_one_letter_code
_entity_poly.pdbx_strand_id
1 'polypeptide(L)'
;MSILQSMCYAELAFFPLYCLPISIFATIPQICLLNGIAIYPKVSSTYSMVFSLVFVSSLYKHLYEVIASGHSVRAFINEQRMWMIRSVTNHVYGTMDAILKQLGMRKASFSPTNKAADDQQSKRYEMGVFDFQTSPMFLAPMVTAVMLNVASFVGGIVWVLLMGSWDKLLMQMVLVLFIIAMSYPVIEGMVLRTDRGRVPRSVTSLSVALCTASLNLFLALSLWSRRSWPHG
;
A
#
# COMPACT_ATOMS: atom_id res chain seq x y z
N MET A 1 15.73 -25.42 20.53
CA MET A 1 14.40 -24.80 20.33
C MET A 1 13.50 -25.81 19.64
N SER A 2 12.21 -25.83 19.95
CA SER A 2 11.27 -26.70 19.23
C SER A 2 11.09 -26.23 17.78
N ILE A 3 10.61 -27.12 16.90
CA ILE A 3 10.33 -26.78 15.50
C ILE A 3 9.33 -25.61 15.42
N LEU A 4 8.25 -25.68 16.21
CA LEU A 4 7.23 -24.63 16.25
C LEU A 4 7.83 -23.28 16.67
N GLN A 5 8.66 -23.28 17.71
CA GLN A 5 9.33 -22.07 18.18
C GLN A 5 10.29 -21.50 17.11
N SER A 6 11.02 -22.37 16.40
CA SER A 6 11.87 -21.96 15.27
C SER A 6 11.07 -21.31 14.15
N MET A 7 9.89 -21.86 13.82
CA MET A 7 8.99 -21.30 12.82
C MET A 7 8.48 -19.91 13.23
N CYS A 8 8.10 -19.70 14.49
CA CYS A 8 7.70 -18.39 14.99
C CYS A 8 8.83 -17.35 14.88
N TYR A 9 10.07 -17.72 15.24
CA TYR A 9 11.20 -16.82 15.09
C TYR A 9 11.52 -16.50 13.63
N ALA A 10 11.43 -17.50 12.74
CA ALA A 10 11.64 -17.30 11.32
C ALA A 10 10.59 -16.35 10.72
N GLU A 11 9.31 -16.54 11.06
CA GLU A 11 8.24 -15.65 10.64
C GLU A 11 8.52 -14.20 11.05
N LEU A 12 8.83 -13.96 12.33
CA LEU A 12 9.13 -12.62 12.84
C LEU A 12 10.36 -11.99 12.16
N ALA A 13 11.39 -12.78 11.89
CA ALA A 13 12.62 -12.31 11.25
C ALA A 13 12.39 -11.93 9.78
N PHE A 14 11.60 -12.70 9.04
CA PHE A 14 11.36 -12.50 7.61
C PHE A 14 10.12 -11.65 7.31
N PHE A 15 9.29 -11.34 8.31
CA PHE A 15 8.09 -10.50 8.15
C PHE A 15 8.34 -9.18 7.38
N PRO A 16 9.45 -8.45 7.59
CA PRO A 16 9.71 -7.24 6.80
C PRO A 16 9.94 -7.49 5.30
N LEU A 17 10.32 -8.70 4.88
CA LEU A 17 10.55 -9.01 3.45
C LEU A 17 9.28 -8.98 2.61
N TYR A 18 8.10 -9.04 3.24
CA TYR A 18 6.82 -8.81 2.56
C TYR A 18 6.72 -7.42 1.92
N CYS A 19 7.60 -6.47 2.26
CA CYS A 19 7.66 -5.17 1.58
C CYS A 19 7.85 -5.29 0.06
N LEU A 20 8.58 -6.30 -0.43
CA LEU A 20 8.84 -6.50 -1.85
C LEU A 20 7.57 -6.83 -2.64
N PRO A 21 6.85 -7.95 -2.35
CA PRO A 21 5.62 -8.25 -3.07
C PRO A 21 4.56 -7.16 -2.85
N ILE A 22 4.46 -6.58 -1.66
CA ILE A 22 3.47 -5.52 -1.40
C ILE A 22 3.76 -4.25 -2.20
N SER A 23 5.02 -3.84 -2.34
CA SER A 23 5.38 -2.69 -3.17
C SER A 23 5.05 -2.93 -4.65
N ILE A 24 5.23 -4.16 -5.12
CA ILE A 24 4.82 -4.58 -6.48
C ILE A 24 3.29 -4.49 -6.64
N PHE A 25 2.52 -5.02 -5.69
CA PHE A 25 1.06 -4.96 -5.72
C PHE A 25 0.48 -3.56 -5.48
N ALA A 26 1.25 -2.66 -4.85
CA ALA A 26 0.87 -1.26 -4.65
C ALA A 26 1.13 -0.38 -5.89
N THR A 27 1.84 -0.90 -6.90
CA THR A 27 2.23 -0.14 -8.10
C THR A 27 1.76 -0.76 -9.42
N ILE A 28 2.07 -2.05 -9.66
CA ILE A 28 1.81 -2.69 -10.95
C ILE A 28 0.31 -2.75 -11.28
N PRO A 29 -0.59 -3.23 -10.39
CA PRO A 29 -2.03 -3.24 -10.66
C PRO A 29 -2.59 -1.85 -11.00
N GLN A 30 -2.13 -0.81 -10.33
CA GLN A 30 -2.61 0.55 -10.50
C GLN A 30 -2.16 1.11 -11.86
N ILE A 31 -0.90 0.89 -12.23
CA ILE A 31 -0.36 1.31 -13.52
C ILE A 31 -1.02 0.53 -14.67
N CYS A 32 -1.21 -0.78 -14.53
CA CYS A 32 -1.92 -1.58 -15.53
C CYS A 32 -3.36 -1.09 -15.73
N LEU A 33 -4.08 -0.76 -14.65
CA LEU A 33 -5.45 -0.26 -14.71
C LEU A 33 -5.54 1.08 -15.44
N LEU A 34 -4.59 2.00 -15.20
CA LEU A 34 -4.50 3.27 -15.91
C LEU A 34 -4.31 3.10 -17.42
N ASN A 35 -3.68 2.01 -17.84
CA ASN A 35 -3.44 1.68 -19.25
C ASN A 35 -4.52 0.74 -19.84
N GLY A 36 -5.59 0.44 -19.10
CA GLY A 36 -6.64 -0.47 -19.55
C GLY A 36 -6.19 -1.94 -19.67
N ILE A 37 -5.06 -2.29 -19.07
CA ILE A 37 -4.50 -3.64 -19.08
C ILE A 37 -5.07 -4.41 -17.90
N ALA A 38 -5.86 -5.44 -18.19
CA ALA A 38 -6.39 -6.35 -17.19
C ALA A 38 -5.33 -7.39 -16.79
N ILE A 39 -4.96 -7.42 -15.51
CA ILE A 39 -4.06 -8.44 -14.94
C ILE A 39 -4.79 -9.50 -14.11
N TYR A 40 -6.06 -9.27 -13.81
CA TYR A 40 -6.92 -10.20 -13.08
C TYR A 40 -7.82 -10.99 -14.04
N PRO A 41 -8.31 -12.18 -13.65
CA PRO A 41 -9.28 -12.93 -14.43
C PRO A 41 -10.53 -12.11 -14.72
N LYS A 42 -11.11 -12.32 -15.91
CA LYS A 42 -12.42 -11.77 -16.28
C LYS A 42 -13.48 -12.21 -15.31
N VAL A 43 -14.47 -11.36 -15.04
CA VAL A 43 -15.56 -11.66 -14.11
C VAL A 43 -16.33 -12.92 -14.54
N SER A 44 -16.57 -13.07 -15.84
CA SER A 44 -17.22 -14.25 -16.44
C SER A 44 -16.46 -15.57 -16.28
N SER A 45 -15.18 -15.54 -15.87
CA SER A 45 -14.36 -16.75 -15.73
C SER A 45 -14.52 -17.41 -14.36
N THR A 46 -14.52 -18.74 -14.30
CA THR A 46 -14.49 -19.51 -13.04
C THR A 46 -13.30 -19.13 -12.13
N TYR A 47 -12.16 -18.73 -12.72
CA TYR A 47 -10.99 -18.29 -11.94
C TYR A 47 -11.25 -17.00 -11.15
N SER A 48 -12.20 -16.18 -11.60
CA SER A 48 -12.60 -14.95 -10.90
C SER A 48 -13.20 -15.29 -9.54
N MET A 49 -14.04 -16.33 -9.48
CA MET A 49 -14.64 -16.84 -8.24
C MET A 49 -13.58 -17.36 -7.28
N VAL A 50 -12.60 -18.11 -7.78
CA VAL A 50 -11.48 -18.62 -6.95
C VAL A 50 -10.70 -17.45 -6.35
N PHE A 51 -10.38 -16.43 -7.14
CA PHE A 51 -9.66 -15.26 -6.67
C PHE A 51 -10.44 -14.51 -5.58
N SER A 52 -11.73 -14.26 -5.82
CA SER A 52 -12.60 -13.60 -4.84
C SER A 52 -12.72 -14.41 -3.55
N LEU A 53 -12.84 -15.74 -3.64
CA LEU A 53 -12.94 -16.60 -2.46
C LEU A 53 -11.66 -16.55 -1.63
N VAL A 54 -10.48 -16.63 -2.25
CA VAL A 54 -9.19 -16.52 -1.55
C VAL A 54 -9.04 -15.15 -0.88
N PHE A 55 -9.42 -14.07 -1.58
CA PHE A 55 -9.36 -12.72 -1.03
C PHE A 55 -10.28 -12.54 0.18
N VAL A 56 -11.56 -12.93 0.05
CA VAL A 56 -12.56 -12.79 1.12
C VAL A 56 -12.26 -13.71 2.29
N SER A 57 -11.84 -14.96 2.04
CA SER A 57 -11.48 -15.90 3.12
C SER A 57 -10.27 -15.44 3.94
N SER A 58 -9.28 -14.80 3.32
CA SER A 58 -8.15 -14.19 4.02
C SER A 58 -8.60 -13.07 4.97
N LEU A 59 -9.46 -12.16 4.49
CA LEU A 59 -10.03 -11.09 5.32
C LEU A 59 -10.90 -11.65 6.46
N TYR A 60 -11.72 -12.66 6.16
CA TYR A 60 -12.58 -13.30 7.13
C TYR A 60 -11.78 -14.02 8.22
N LYS A 61 -10.74 -14.77 7.84
CA LYS A 61 -9.84 -15.43 8.81
C LYS A 61 -9.25 -14.42 9.79
N HIS A 62 -8.70 -13.33 9.28
CA HIS A 62 -8.09 -12.32 10.14
C HIS A 62 -9.12 -11.61 11.03
N LEU A 63 -10.30 -11.29 10.49
CA LEU A 63 -11.41 -10.74 11.27
C LEU A 63 -11.83 -11.71 12.40
N TYR A 64 -11.94 -13.00 12.10
CA TYR A 64 -12.26 -14.03 13.08
C TYR A 64 -11.21 -14.09 14.19
N GLU A 65 -9.91 -14.08 13.87
CA GLU A 65 -8.83 -14.09 14.86
C GLU A 65 -8.88 -12.87 15.79
N VAL A 66 -9.13 -11.67 15.25
CA VAL A 66 -9.27 -10.43 16.03
C VAL A 66 -10.46 -10.53 17.00
N ILE A 67 -11.62 -10.97 16.51
CA ILE A 67 -12.83 -11.11 17.35
C ILE A 67 -12.66 -12.21 18.39
N ALA A 68 -12.11 -13.37 18.00
CA ALA A 68 -11.84 -14.49 18.90
C ALA A 68 -10.85 -14.12 20.02
N SER A 69 -9.96 -13.16 19.75
CA SER A 69 -9.03 -12.59 20.74
C SER A 69 -9.67 -11.50 21.62
N GLY A 70 -10.97 -11.23 21.47
CA GLY A 70 -11.71 -10.25 22.27
C GLY A 70 -11.59 -8.80 21.79
N HIS A 71 -11.06 -8.57 20.58
CA HIS A 71 -10.91 -7.23 20.00
C HIS A 71 -12.07 -6.86 19.08
N SER A 72 -12.23 -5.55 18.83
CA SER A 72 -13.33 -5.02 18.01
C SER A 72 -13.05 -5.10 16.51
N VAL A 73 -14.10 -4.99 15.69
CA VAL A 73 -13.96 -4.84 14.22
C VAL A 73 -13.13 -3.59 13.85
N ARG A 74 -13.18 -2.54 14.67
CA ARG A 74 -12.32 -1.36 14.50
C ARG A 74 -10.85 -1.70 14.66
N ALA A 75 -10.50 -2.61 15.57
CA ALA A 75 -9.13 -3.11 15.72
C ALA A 75 -8.69 -3.85 14.45
N PHE A 76 -9.52 -4.74 13.90
CA PHE A 76 -9.24 -5.43 12.62
C PHE A 76 -8.96 -4.43 11.48
N ILE A 77 -9.82 -3.41 11.31
CA ILE A 77 -9.63 -2.39 10.28
C ILE A 77 -8.32 -1.63 10.52
N ASN A 78 -8.03 -1.25 11.76
CA ASN A 78 -6.79 -0.56 12.10
C ASN A 78 -5.55 -1.42 11.86
N GLU A 79 -5.60 -2.72 12.15
CA GLU A 79 -4.51 -3.66 11.88
C GLU A 79 -4.26 -3.83 10.38
N GLN A 80 -5.32 -3.95 9.56
CA GLN A 80 -5.19 -3.96 8.10
C GLN A 80 -4.52 -2.68 7.59
N ARG A 81 -4.98 -1.51 8.07
CA ARG A 81 -4.42 -0.20 7.71
C ARG A 81 -2.94 -0.10 8.08
N MET A 82 -2.61 -0.46 9.32
CA MET A 82 -1.24 -0.42 9.81
C MET A 82 -0.35 -1.41 9.05
N TRP A 83 -0.84 -2.60 8.71
CA TRP A 83 -0.10 -3.56 7.91
C TRP A 83 0.27 -2.98 6.54
N MET A 84 -0.67 -2.37 5.81
CA MET A 84 -0.36 -1.71 4.54
C MET A 84 0.63 -0.56 4.69
N ILE A 85 0.41 0.33 5.68
CA ILE A 85 1.28 1.50 5.92
C ILE A 85 2.70 1.03 6.24
N ARG A 86 2.88 0.08 7.17
CA ARG A 86 4.20 -0.45 7.54
C ARG A 86 4.91 -1.09 6.36
N SER A 87 4.16 -1.83 5.54
CA SER A 87 4.71 -2.57 4.40
C SER A 87 5.34 -1.68 3.34
N VAL A 88 4.78 -0.50 3.06
CA VAL A 88 5.34 0.45 2.08
C VAL A 88 6.27 1.50 2.70
N THR A 89 6.44 1.49 4.02
CA THR A 89 7.28 2.47 4.74
C THR A 89 8.41 1.78 5.50
N ASN A 90 8.17 1.37 6.75
CA ASN A 90 9.21 0.89 7.64
C ASN A 90 9.81 -0.45 7.20
N HIS A 91 9.04 -1.32 6.56
CA HIS A 91 9.56 -2.60 6.06
C HIS A 91 10.48 -2.38 4.87
N VAL A 92 10.12 -1.50 3.93
CA VAL A 92 11.00 -1.11 2.81
C VAL A 92 12.30 -0.52 3.35
N TYR A 93 12.21 0.48 4.24
CA TYR A 93 13.39 1.17 4.74
C TYR A 93 14.26 0.27 5.62
N GLY A 94 13.65 -0.50 6.51
CA GLY A 94 14.37 -1.43 7.39
C GLY A 94 15.08 -2.54 6.61
N THR A 95 14.42 -3.10 5.59
CA THR A 95 15.06 -4.09 4.70
C THR A 95 16.21 -3.48 3.91
N MET A 96 16.05 -2.26 3.38
CA MET A 96 17.15 -1.55 2.70
C MET A 96 18.34 -1.28 3.63
N ASP A 97 18.09 -0.76 4.84
CA ASP A 97 19.15 -0.48 5.82
C ASP A 97 19.89 -1.76 6.23
N ALA A 98 19.16 -2.86 6.41
CA ALA A 98 19.75 -4.17 6.69
C ALA A 98 20.64 -4.65 5.53
N ILE A 99 20.21 -4.53 4.28
CA ILE A 99 21.02 -4.89 3.10
C ILE A 99 22.28 -4.02 3.02
N LEU A 100 22.15 -2.69 3.15
CA LEU A 100 23.28 -1.77 3.10
C LEU A 100 24.30 -2.04 4.21
N LYS A 101 23.82 -2.45 5.39
CA LYS A 101 24.68 -2.87 6.49
C LYS A 101 25.44 -4.17 6.16
N GLN A 102 24.75 -5.17 5.60
CA GLN A 102 25.38 -6.44 5.20
C GLN A 102 26.44 -6.24 4.09
N LEU A 103 26.22 -5.27 3.21
CA LEU A 103 27.18 -4.87 2.17
C LEU A 103 28.34 -4.00 2.69
N GLY A 104 28.37 -3.67 3.99
CA GLY A 104 29.39 -2.80 4.59
C GLY A 104 29.31 -1.33 4.17
N MET A 105 28.23 -0.92 3.49
CA MET A 105 28.04 0.43 2.95
C MET A 105 27.59 1.45 4.01
N ARG A 106 27.01 0.97 5.13
CA ARG A 106 26.51 1.82 6.22
C ARG A 106 26.61 1.10 7.56
N LYS A 107 26.93 1.84 8.63
CA LYS A 107 26.85 1.31 10.00
C LYS A 107 25.41 1.37 10.50
N ALA A 108 25.00 0.36 11.27
CA ALA A 108 23.71 0.41 11.97
C ALA A 108 23.66 1.67 12.84
N SER A 109 22.65 2.51 12.60
CA SER A 109 22.40 3.70 13.40
C SER A 109 20.98 3.62 13.91
N PHE A 110 20.85 3.50 15.23
CA PHE A 110 19.56 3.53 15.92
C PHE A 110 19.47 4.84 16.68
N SER A 111 18.71 5.79 16.15
CA SER A 111 18.39 7.04 16.84
C SER A 111 17.01 6.88 17.46
N PRO A 112 16.89 6.85 18.81
CA PRO A 112 15.60 6.80 19.47
C PRO A 112 14.77 8.02 19.05
N THR A 113 13.53 7.77 18.62
CA THR A 113 12.60 8.87 18.35
C THR A 113 12.12 9.46 19.67
N ASN A 114 12.02 10.78 19.74
CA ASN A 114 11.40 11.44 20.89
C ASN A 114 9.92 11.00 20.97
N LYS A 115 9.52 10.46 22.12
CA LYS A 115 8.15 10.00 22.40
C LYS A 115 7.35 10.98 23.24
N ALA A 116 7.89 12.16 23.56
CA ALA A 116 7.14 13.22 24.20
C ALA A 116 5.99 13.65 23.28
N ALA A 117 4.76 13.38 23.72
CA ALA A 117 3.55 13.76 23.02
C ALA A 117 2.97 15.02 23.67
N ASP A 118 2.61 16.00 22.85
CA ASP A 118 1.82 17.14 23.29
C ASP A 118 0.36 16.71 23.59
N ASP A 119 -0.37 17.50 24.38
CA ASP A 119 -1.76 17.22 24.76
C ASP A 119 -2.65 16.98 23.53
N GLN A 120 -2.43 17.73 22.45
CA GLN A 120 -3.19 17.56 21.21
C GLN A 120 -2.88 16.23 20.51
N GLN A 121 -1.64 15.75 20.58
CA GLN A 121 -1.21 14.48 20.00
C GLN A 121 -1.77 13.30 20.80
N SER A 122 -1.73 13.40 22.13
CA SER A 122 -2.33 12.40 23.03
C SER A 122 -3.84 12.28 22.81
N LYS A 123 -4.56 13.40 22.69
CA LYS A 123 -6.00 13.39 22.36
C LYS A 123 -6.30 12.70 21.04
N ARG A 124 -5.50 12.94 19.99
CA ARG A 124 -5.67 12.27 18.68
C ARG A 124 -5.48 10.76 18.80
N TYR A 125 -4.47 10.34 19.55
CA TYR A 125 -4.19 8.93 19.80
C TYR A 125 -5.37 8.24 20.50
N GLU A 126 -5.91 8.83 21.57
CA GLU A 126 -7.07 8.30 22.30
C GLU A 126 -8.33 8.20 21.43
N MET A 127 -8.54 9.18 20.53
CA MET A 127 -9.65 9.14 19.57
C MET A 127 -9.43 8.12 18.43
N GLY A 128 -8.24 7.52 18.32
CA GLY A 128 -7.86 6.61 17.24
C GLY A 128 -7.71 7.32 15.89
N VAL A 129 -7.29 8.59 15.92
CA VAL A 129 -7.01 9.41 14.74
C VAL A 129 -5.52 9.30 14.40
N PHE A 130 -5.21 8.98 13.15
CA PHE A 130 -3.83 8.83 12.69
C PHE A 130 -3.07 10.16 12.76
N ASP A 131 -1.82 10.14 13.21
CA ASP A 131 -0.97 11.32 13.24
C ASP A 131 0.14 11.21 12.18
N PHE A 132 0.22 12.18 11.27
CA PHE A 132 1.20 12.21 10.20
C PHE A 132 2.36 13.17 10.47
N GLN A 133 2.59 13.58 11.72
CA GLN A 133 3.79 14.31 12.14
C GLN A 133 5.02 13.40 12.19
N THR A 134 5.49 12.95 11.02
CA THR A 134 6.70 12.14 10.90
C THR A 134 7.55 12.58 9.71
N SER A 135 8.71 11.95 9.54
CA SER A 135 9.64 12.29 8.47
C SER A 135 8.99 12.14 7.09
N PRO A 136 9.21 13.09 6.16
CA PRO A 136 8.84 12.95 4.75
C PRO A 136 9.30 11.64 4.12
N MET A 137 10.39 11.07 4.62
CA MET A 137 10.94 9.79 4.17
C MET A 137 9.94 8.62 4.27
N PHE A 138 9.12 8.59 5.33
CA PHE A 138 8.10 7.55 5.49
C PHE A 138 6.78 7.95 4.84
N LEU A 139 6.43 9.23 4.88
CA LEU A 139 5.16 9.69 4.33
C LEU A 139 5.14 9.67 2.81
N ALA A 140 6.22 10.06 2.14
CA ALA A 140 6.22 10.25 0.70
C ALA A 140 5.93 8.95 -0.09
N PRO A 141 6.54 7.78 0.20
CA PRO A 141 6.21 6.53 -0.49
C PRO A 141 4.76 6.09 -0.26
N MET A 142 4.27 6.18 0.99
CA MET A 142 2.89 5.84 1.34
C MET A 142 1.89 6.74 0.62
N VAL A 143 2.07 8.06 0.68
CA VAL A 143 1.20 9.04 0.03
C VAL A 143 1.24 8.86 -1.49
N THR A 144 2.41 8.58 -2.07
CA THR A 144 2.54 8.29 -3.52
C THR A 144 1.73 7.07 -3.92
N ALA A 145 1.80 5.97 -3.16
CA ALA A 145 1.02 4.77 -3.43
C ALA A 145 -0.50 5.03 -3.35
N VAL A 146 -0.95 5.79 -2.34
CA VAL A 146 -2.36 6.18 -2.21
C VAL A 146 -2.82 7.04 -3.39
N MET A 147 -2.01 8.02 -3.80
CA MET A 147 -2.31 8.88 -4.95
C MET A 147 -2.40 8.09 -6.26
N LEU A 148 -1.44 7.18 -6.50
CA LEU A 148 -1.44 6.31 -7.66
C LEU A 148 -2.70 5.41 -7.68
N ASN A 149 -3.11 4.91 -6.51
CA ASN A 149 -4.30 4.07 -6.36
C ASN A 149 -5.60 4.85 -6.58
N VAL A 150 -5.68 6.11 -6.15
CA VAL A 150 -6.83 6.98 -6.46
C VAL A 150 -6.87 7.33 -7.95
N ALA A 151 -5.73 7.70 -8.53
CA ALA A 151 -5.63 8.01 -9.96
C ALA A 151 -6.02 6.80 -10.82
N SER A 152 -5.59 5.60 -10.46
CA SER A 152 -5.92 4.38 -11.19
C SER A 152 -7.39 4.01 -11.11
N PHE A 153 -8.05 4.24 -9.97
CA PHE A 153 -9.49 4.04 -9.85
C PHE A 153 -10.26 4.97 -10.80
N VAL A 154 -9.90 6.26 -10.82
CA VAL A 154 -10.53 7.23 -11.74
C VAL A 154 -10.28 6.86 -13.20
N GLY A 155 -9.03 6.51 -13.56
CA GLY A 155 -8.70 6.07 -14.93
C GLY A 155 -9.41 4.77 -15.32
N GLY A 156 -9.59 3.85 -14.38
CA GLY A 156 -10.35 2.62 -14.60
C GLY A 156 -11.84 2.88 -14.86
N ILE A 157 -12.46 3.83 -14.14
CA ILE A 157 -13.84 4.29 -14.45
C ILE A 157 -13.89 4.84 -15.88
N VAL A 158 -12.92 5.67 -16.27
CA VAL A 158 -12.86 6.25 -17.63
C VAL A 158 -12.77 5.15 -18.69
N TRP A 159 -11.88 4.17 -18.53
CA TRP A 159 -11.77 3.02 -19.46
C TRP A 159 -13.07 2.24 -19.59
N VAL A 160 -13.71 2.02 -18.46
CA VAL A 160 -14.95 1.26 -18.37
C VAL A 160 -16.12 2.00 -19.07
N LEU A 161 -16.23 3.32 -18.87
CA LEU A 161 -17.26 4.15 -19.50
C LEU A 161 -17.03 4.33 -21.00
N LEU A 162 -15.78 4.52 -21.43
CA LEU A 162 -15.46 4.81 -22.84
C LEU A 162 -15.36 3.54 -23.71
N MET A 163 -14.83 2.44 -23.17
CA MET A 163 -14.52 1.22 -23.94
C MET A 163 -15.37 0.00 -23.55
N GLY A 164 -16.35 0.17 -22.64
CA GLY A 164 -17.25 -0.92 -22.23
C GLY A 164 -16.53 -2.14 -21.60
N SER A 165 -15.33 -1.96 -21.06
CA SER A 165 -14.43 -3.06 -20.64
C SER A 165 -14.71 -3.61 -19.24
N TRP A 166 -15.97 -3.57 -18.78
CA TRP A 166 -16.39 -3.97 -17.43
C TRP A 166 -15.93 -5.38 -17.05
N ASP A 167 -16.20 -6.37 -17.90
CA ASP A 167 -15.87 -7.78 -17.64
C ASP A 167 -14.37 -8.02 -17.39
N LYS A 168 -13.49 -7.20 -17.97
CA LYS A 168 -12.04 -7.33 -17.84
C LYS A 168 -11.47 -6.56 -16.64
N LEU A 169 -12.01 -5.38 -16.34
CA LEU A 169 -11.40 -4.44 -15.38
C LEU A 169 -12.03 -4.49 -13.98
N LEU A 170 -13.23 -5.05 -13.84
CA LEU A 170 -14.00 -4.97 -12.59
C LEU A 170 -13.28 -5.57 -11.38
N MET A 171 -12.60 -6.72 -11.52
CA MET A 171 -11.85 -7.31 -10.40
C MET A 171 -10.73 -6.40 -9.89
N GLN A 172 -10.01 -5.79 -10.82
CA GLN A 172 -8.94 -4.83 -10.51
C GLN A 172 -9.49 -3.56 -9.87
N MET A 173 -10.64 -3.08 -10.36
CA MET A 173 -11.36 -1.93 -9.80
C MET A 173 -11.82 -2.18 -8.36
N VAL A 174 -12.37 -3.37 -8.06
CA VAL A 174 -12.78 -3.74 -6.70
C VAL A 174 -11.59 -3.78 -5.75
N LEU A 175 -10.45 -4.33 -6.19
CA LEU A 175 -9.23 -4.37 -5.38
C LEU A 175 -8.70 -2.96 -5.09
N VAL A 176 -8.61 -2.11 -6.11
CA VAL A 176 -8.17 -0.72 -5.96
C VAL A 176 -9.11 0.05 -5.04
N LEU A 177 -10.42 -0.15 -5.17
CA LEU A 177 -11.42 0.45 -4.28
C LEU A 177 -11.24 0.00 -2.82
N PHE A 178 -10.99 -1.29 -2.58
CA PHE A 178 -10.68 -1.80 -1.25
C PHE A 178 -9.44 -1.10 -0.66
N ILE A 179 -8.37 -0.95 -1.45
CA ILE A 179 -7.16 -0.24 -1.01
C ILE A 179 -7.47 1.23 -0.72
N ILE A 180 -8.32 1.92 -1.49
CA ILE A 180 -8.78 3.29 -1.20
C ILE A 180 -9.50 3.34 0.16
N ALA A 181 -10.46 2.43 0.38
CA ALA A 181 -11.25 2.39 1.62
C ALA A 181 -10.36 2.18 2.86
N MET A 182 -9.34 1.33 2.73
CA MET A 182 -8.37 1.16 3.80
C MET A 182 -7.41 2.35 3.93
N SER A 183 -7.04 2.99 2.83
CA SER A 183 -6.17 4.18 2.83
C SER A 183 -6.88 5.47 3.27
N TYR A 184 -8.15 5.40 3.68
CA TYR A 184 -8.95 6.56 4.07
C TYR A 184 -8.25 7.52 5.04
N PRO A 185 -7.56 7.09 6.13
CA PRO A 185 -6.89 8.04 7.03
C PRO A 185 -5.82 8.87 6.36
N VAL A 186 -5.14 8.32 5.36
CA VAL A 186 -4.12 9.04 4.58
C VAL A 186 -4.80 10.07 3.68
N ILE A 187 -5.87 9.68 2.99
CA ILE A 187 -6.66 10.58 2.14
C ILE A 187 -7.26 11.73 2.96
N GLU A 188 -7.87 11.40 4.10
CA GLU A 188 -8.40 12.35 5.08
C GLU A 188 -7.29 13.30 5.57
N GLY A 189 -6.13 12.76 5.92
CA GLY A 189 -4.95 13.53 6.33
C GLY A 189 -4.40 14.47 5.26
N MET A 190 -4.55 14.14 3.99
CA MET A 190 -4.08 14.97 2.87
C MET A 190 -5.06 16.10 2.53
N VAL A 191 -6.35 15.78 2.42
CA VAL A 191 -7.35 16.64 1.79
C VAL A 191 -8.26 17.31 2.82
N LEU A 192 -8.77 16.55 3.79
CA LEU A 192 -9.86 17.00 4.67
C LEU A 192 -9.34 17.68 5.95
N ARG A 193 -8.16 17.26 6.44
CA ARG A 193 -7.63 17.74 7.72
C ARG A 193 -6.87 19.06 7.64
N THR A 194 -7.17 19.93 8.59
CA THR A 194 -6.55 21.25 8.78
C THR A 194 -5.71 21.34 10.05
N ASP A 195 -5.81 20.36 10.96
CA ASP A 195 -5.04 20.32 12.20
C ASP A 195 -3.56 19.95 11.97
N ARG A 196 -2.73 20.06 13.02
CA ARG A 196 -1.28 19.82 12.92
C ARG A 196 -0.90 18.37 12.59
N GLY A 197 -1.79 17.39 12.81
CA GLY A 197 -1.56 15.97 12.52
C GLY A 197 -1.85 15.58 11.06
N ARG A 198 -2.18 16.54 10.19
CA ARG A 198 -2.38 16.36 8.74
C ARG A 198 -1.10 15.93 8.02
N VAL A 199 -1.24 15.42 6.80
CA VAL A 199 -0.10 15.22 5.89
C VAL A 199 0.47 16.59 5.47
N PRO A 200 1.79 16.84 5.63
CA PRO A 200 2.40 18.10 5.21
C PRO A 200 2.24 18.35 3.71
N ARG A 201 1.94 19.59 3.32
CA ARG A 201 1.75 19.96 1.89
C ARG A 201 2.99 19.69 1.04
N SER A 202 4.18 19.89 1.62
CA SER A 202 5.46 19.59 0.97
C SER A 202 5.60 18.11 0.61
N VAL A 203 5.12 17.21 1.47
CA VAL A 203 5.07 15.77 1.19
C VAL A 203 4.07 15.49 0.07
N THR A 204 2.88 16.10 0.12
CA THR A 204 1.90 15.94 -0.96
C THR A 204 2.46 16.36 -2.31
N SER A 205 3.15 17.51 -2.41
CA SER A 205 3.78 17.94 -3.67
C SER A 205 4.90 17.00 -4.13
N LEU A 206 5.72 16.49 -3.20
CA LEU A 206 6.75 15.51 -3.51
C LEU A 206 6.13 14.20 -4.03
N SER A 207 5.07 13.72 -3.40
CA SER A 207 4.35 12.51 -3.81
C SER A 207 3.67 12.65 -5.16
N VAL A 208 3.14 13.84 -5.50
CA VAL A 208 2.66 14.13 -6.86
C VAL A 208 3.80 13.95 -7.86
N ALA A 209 4.96 14.56 -7.60
CA ALA A 209 6.13 14.45 -8.48
C ALA A 209 6.57 12.98 -8.64
N LEU A 210 6.69 12.23 -7.54
CA LEU A 210 7.03 10.81 -7.57
C LEU A 210 6.00 9.97 -8.35
N CYS A 211 4.70 10.22 -8.13
CA CYS A 211 3.63 9.55 -8.85
C CYS A 211 3.75 9.81 -10.36
N THR A 212 3.90 11.07 -10.77
CA THR A 212 4.08 11.42 -12.19
C THR A 212 5.34 10.81 -12.79
N ALA A 213 6.46 10.79 -12.06
CA ALA A 213 7.69 10.17 -12.51
C ALA A 213 7.52 8.66 -12.75
N SER A 214 6.83 7.96 -11.84
CA SER A 214 6.54 6.53 -11.98
C SER A 214 5.70 6.20 -13.21
N LEU A 215 4.70 7.03 -13.51
CA LEU A 215 3.85 6.89 -14.70
C LEU A 215 4.63 7.15 -15.99
N ASN A 216 5.43 8.21 -16.03
CA ASN A 216 6.27 8.53 -17.18
C ASN A 216 7.33 7.46 -17.45
N LEU A 217 7.94 6.90 -16.40
CA LEU A 217 8.89 5.80 -16.52
C LEU A 217 8.23 4.56 -17.13
N PHE A 218 7.02 4.21 -16.68
CA PHE A 218 6.28 3.09 -17.27
C PHE A 218 5.96 3.33 -18.75
N LEU A 219 5.50 4.54 -19.10
CA LEU A 219 5.26 4.90 -20.50
C LEU A 219 6.54 4.77 -21.33
N ALA A 220 7.68 5.29 -20.85
CA ALA A 220 8.96 5.17 -21.53
C ALA A 220 9.39 3.71 -21.74
N LEU A 221 9.25 2.86 -20.73
CA LEU A 221 9.54 1.43 -20.83
C LEU A 221 8.60 0.72 -21.82
N SER A 222 7.32 1.07 -21.83
CA SER A 222 6.34 0.49 -22.75
C SER A 222 6.64 0.87 -24.21
N LEU A 223 7.06 2.11 -24.46
CA LEU A 223 7.47 2.60 -25.78
C LEU A 223 8.77 1.96 -26.23
N TRP A 224 9.75 1.84 -25.33
CA TRP A 224 11.01 1.16 -25.61
C TRP A 224 10.78 -0.31 -25.96
N SER A 225 9.96 -1.03 -25.19
CA SER A 225 9.62 -2.43 -25.46
C SER A 225 8.98 -2.62 -26.84
N ARG A 226 8.02 -1.76 -27.23
CA ARG A 226 7.40 -1.79 -28.56
C ARG A 226 8.39 -1.50 -29.70
N ARG A 227 9.40 -0.67 -29.44
CA ARG A 227 10.43 -0.31 -30.43
C ARG A 227 11.48 -1.41 -30.60
N SER A 228 11.84 -2.09 -29.51
CA SER A 228 12.86 -3.15 -29.50
C SER A 228 12.35 -4.49 -30.02
N TRP A 229 11.05 -4.74 -29.92
CA TRP A 229 10.40 -5.95 -30.42
C TRP A 229 9.19 -5.58 -31.29
N PRO A 230 9.42 -5.14 -32.54
CA PRO A 230 8.32 -5.06 -33.50
C PRO A 230 7.79 -6.49 -33.70
N HIS A 231 6.57 -6.76 -33.22
CA HIS A 231 5.87 -8.00 -33.56
C HIS A 231 5.76 -8.08 -35.08
N GLY A 232 6.55 -8.96 -35.69
CA GLY A 232 6.47 -9.33 -37.10
C GLY A 232 5.35 -10.32 -37.35
#